data_AF-A0AAV3BLM9-F1
#
_entry.id   AF-A0AAV3BLM9-F1
#
_cell.length_a   1.000
_cell.length_b   1.000
_cell.length_c   1.000
_cell.angle_alpha   90.00
_cell.angle_beta   90.00
_cell.angle_gamma   90.00
#
_symmetry.space_group_name_H-M   'P 1'
#
loop_
_entity.id
_entity.type
_entity.pdbx_description
1 polymer ?
#
loop_
_entity_poly.entity_id
_entity_poly.type
_entity_poly.pdbx_seq_one_letter_code
_entity_poly.pdbx_strand_id
1 'polypeptide(L)'
;MSEFKKIIKDYIHQCDIALEINNENLIDSLVDKIIAIFEVDIPDIKKGQECNIIDLNGDGYSYIADKRKNLILLKNKLEAYSAKLNDGIINNRTMENKEGVNLVVNNTNNNINNNTNNNTNNNLEILFKKAKEEVENNESLSEEEINEVLEKIKEIEKISESDEAKNKKWFKLRPTMEWLGTKGVSVATAVLGLITAVLK
;
A
#
# COMPACT_ATOMS: atom_id res chain seq x y z
N MET A 1 -15.32 -25.80 12.01
CA MET A 1 -14.61 -24.89 11.07
C MET A 1 -15.64 -24.06 10.33
N SER A 2 -15.57 -22.72 10.40
CA SER A 2 -16.53 -21.81 9.76
C SER A 2 -16.64 -22.07 8.25
N GLU A 3 -17.86 -22.04 7.70
CA GLU A 3 -18.14 -22.30 6.27
C GLU A 3 -17.32 -21.37 5.36
N PHE A 4 -17.21 -20.10 5.74
CA PHE A 4 -16.35 -19.12 5.07
C PHE A 4 -14.85 -19.50 5.02
N LYS A 5 -14.31 -20.11 6.09
CA LYS A 5 -12.91 -20.61 6.08
C LYS A 5 -12.71 -21.75 5.09
N LYS A 6 -13.75 -22.54 4.82
CA LYS A 6 -13.71 -23.58 3.78
C LYS A 6 -13.70 -22.96 2.39
N ILE A 7 -14.55 -21.95 2.16
CA ILE A 7 -14.61 -21.21 0.89
C ILE A 7 -13.25 -20.60 0.55
N ILE A 8 -12.59 -19.92 1.50
CA ILE A 8 -11.25 -19.34 1.26
C ILE A 8 -10.24 -20.42 0.84
N LYS A 9 -10.20 -21.55 1.54
CA LYS A 9 -9.27 -22.65 1.23
C LYS A 9 -9.55 -23.25 -0.15
N ASP A 10 -10.82 -23.40 -0.50
CA ASP A 10 -11.23 -23.91 -1.81
C ASP A 10 -10.77 -22.97 -2.94
N TYR A 11 -10.96 -21.66 -2.80
CA TYR A 11 -10.48 -20.69 -3.78
C TYR A 11 -8.95 -20.62 -3.88
N ILE A 12 -8.23 -20.76 -2.77
CA ILE A 12 -6.75 -20.88 -2.80
C ILE A 12 -6.33 -22.12 -3.61
N HIS A 13 -7.00 -23.26 -3.39
CA HIS A 13 -6.71 -24.48 -4.14
C HIS A 13 -7.04 -24.33 -5.64
N GLN A 14 -8.15 -23.69 -5.98
CA GLN A 14 -8.49 -23.39 -7.38
C GLN A 14 -7.45 -22.46 -8.04
N CYS A 15 -6.89 -21.50 -7.30
CA CYS A 15 -5.78 -20.67 -7.80
C CYS A 15 -4.55 -21.51 -8.13
N ASP A 16 -4.16 -22.46 -7.26
CA ASP A 16 -3.02 -23.35 -7.50
C ASP A 16 -3.20 -24.15 -8.79
N ILE A 17 -4.35 -24.79 -8.96
CA ILE A 17 -4.68 -25.57 -10.16
C ILE A 17 -4.62 -24.69 -11.41
N ALA A 18 -5.21 -23.49 -11.37
CA ALA A 18 -5.22 -22.59 -12.52
C ALA A 18 -3.83 -22.09 -12.91
N LEU A 19 -2.96 -21.84 -11.92
CA LEU A 19 -1.58 -21.40 -12.13
C LEU A 19 -0.68 -22.53 -12.65
N GLU A 20 -0.93 -23.78 -12.24
CA GLU A 20 -0.24 -24.98 -12.73
C GLU A 20 -0.62 -25.33 -14.17
N ILE A 21 -1.92 -25.36 -14.47
CA ILE A 21 -2.43 -25.66 -15.82
C ILE A 21 -2.15 -24.51 -16.80
N ASN A 22 -1.89 -23.30 -16.28
CA ASN A 22 -1.65 -22.08 -17.06
C ASN A 22 -2.78 -21.79 -18.09
N ASN A 23 -4.03 -22.01 -17.67
CA ASN A 23 -5.21 -21.79 -18.51
C ASN A 23 -5.74 -20.36 -18.29
N GLU A 24 -5.53 -19.48 -19.28
CA GLU A 24 -5.91 -18.06 -19.20
C GLU A 24 -7.40 -17.83 -18.94
N ASN A 25 -8.30 -18.60 -19.56
CA ASN A 25 -9.73 -18.47 -19.35
C ASN A 25 -10.15 -18.82 -17.91
N LEU A 26 -9.50 -19.84 -17.34
CA LEU A 26 -9.72 -20.24 -15.96
C LEU A 26 -9.17 -19.19 -14.99
N ILE A 27 -8.00 -18.64 -15.28
CA ILE A 27 -7.36 -17.57 -14.51
C ILE A 27 -8.28 -16.34 -14.47
N ASP A 28 -8.78 -15.91 -15.64
CA ASP A 28 -9.71 -14.79 -15.75
C ASP A 28 -10.98 -14.99 -14.93
N SER A 29 -11.62 -16.15 -15.10
CA SER A 29 -12.84 -16.47 -14.37
C SER A 29 -12.62 -16.47 -12.86
N LEU A 30 -11.45 -16.91 -12.39
CA LEU A 30 -11.11 -16.93 -10.97
C LEU A 30 -10.84 -15.55 -10.41
N VAL A 31 -10.15 -14.67 -11.15
CA VAL A 31 -9.93 -13.27 -10.74
C VAL A 31 -11.28 -12.59 -10.47
N ASP A 32 -12.22 -12.68 -11.41
CA ASP A 32 -13.55 -12.06 -11.28
C ASP A 32 -14.34 -12.65 -10.11
N LYS A 33 -14.34 -13.98 -9.96
CA LYS A 33 -15.06 -14.67 -8.87
C LYS A 33 -14.50 -14.32 -7.50
N ILE A 34 -13.18 -14.31 -7.34
CA ILE A 34 -12.52 -13.99 -6.06
C ILE A 34 -12.87 -12.56 -5.67
N ILE A 35 -12.80 -11.63 -6.61
CA ILE A 35 -13.18 -10.24 -6.36
C ILE A 35 -14.64 -10.17 -5.90
N ALA A 36 -15.56 -10.76 -6.66
CA ALA A 36 -16.99 -10.68 -6.35
C ALA A 36 -17.35 -11.28 -4.98
N ILE A 37 -16.68 -12.37 -4.59
CA ILE A 37 -16.97 -13.07 -3.34
C ILE A 37 -16.32 -12.39 -2.14
N PHE A 38 -15.09 -11.92 -2.27
CA PHE A 38 -14.28 -11.48 -1.14
C PHE A 38 -14.14 -9.96 -1.03
N GLU A 39 -14.63 -9.16 -1.99
CA GLU A 39 -14.58 -7.69 -1.93
C GLU A 39 -15.28 -7.12 -0.69
N VAL A 40 -16.34 -7.78 -0.23
CA VAL A 40 -17.08 -7.35 0.98
C VAL A 40 -16.27 -7.59 2.25
N ASP A 41 -15.50 -8.68 2.32
CA ASP A 41 -14.79 -9.12 3.52
C ASP A 41 -13.32 -8.71 3.57
N ILE A 42 -12.71 -8.45 2.41
CA ILE A 42 -11.29 -8.11 2.26
C ILE A 42 -11.19 -6.69 1.69
N PRO A 43 -11.00 -5.68 2.56
CA PRO A 43 -10.79 -4.31 2.11
C PRO A 43 -9.64 -4.22 1.11
N ASP A 44 -9.81 -3.38 0.09
CA ASP A 44 -8.80 -3.14 -0.95
C ASP A 44 -8.34 -4.41 -1.68
N ILE A 45 -9.20 -5.44 -1.83
CA ILE A 45 -8.83 -6.68 -2.53
C ILE A 45 -8.35 -6.41 -3.97
N LYS A 46 -8.95 -5.42 -4.65
CA LYS A 46 -8.60 -4.97 -6.01
C LYS A 46 -7.27 -4.20 -6.09
N LYS A 47 -6.78 -3.64 -4.98
CA LYS A 47 -5.61 -2.76 -4.98
C LYS A 47 -4.35 -3.51 -5.41
N GLY A 48 -3.63 -2.93 -6.37
CA GLY A 48 -2.39 -3.48 -6.92
C GLY A 48 -2.60 -4.45 -8.09
N GLN A 49 -3.84 -4.73 -8.48
CA GLN A 49 -4.10 -5.46 -9.71
C GLN A 49 -3.80 -4.58 -10.93
N GLU A 50 -3.22 -5.20 -11.94
CA GLU A 50 -3.02 -4.64 -13.25
C GLU A 50 -4.38 -4.54 -13.97
N CYS A 51 -4.64 -3.41 -14.63
CA CYS A 51 -5.86 -3.19 -15.40
C CYS A 51 -5.51 -2.97 -16.86
N ASN A 52 -6.37 -3.41 -17.77
CA ASN A 52 -6.21 -3.07 -19.18
C ASN A 52 -6.34 -1.56 -19.36
N ILE A 53 -5.39 -0.97 -20.08
CA ILE A 53 -5.45 0.41 -20.54
C ILE A 53 -5.61 0.34 -22.05
N ILE A 54 -6.77 0.75 -22.54
CA ILE A 54 -7.04 0.82 -23.98
C ILE A 54 -6.73 2.24 -24.42
N ASP A 55 -5.93 2.36 -25.47
CA ASP A 55 -5.69 3.65 -26.12
C ASP A 55 -6.97 4.10 -26.84
N LEU A 56 -7.72 4.97 -26.17
CA LEU A 56 -8.93 5.57 -26.73
C LEU A 56 -8.62 6.82 -27.58
N ASN A 57 -7.40 7.36 -27.49
CA ASN A 57 -7.03 8.66 -28.05
C ASN A 57 -6.07 8.56 -29.24
N GLY A 58 -5.58 7.37 -29.56
CA GLY A 58 -4.62 7.12 -30.64
C GLY A 58 -3.19 7.58 -30.31
N ASP A 59 -2.84 7.70 -29.03
CA ASP A 59 -1.49 8.10 -28.57
C ASP A 59 -0.47 6.94 -28.53
N GLY A 60 -0.92 5.72 -28.85
CA GLY A 60 -0.11 4.51 -28.93
C GLY A 60 0.10 3.80 -27.59
N TYR A 61 -0.53 4.26 -26.50
CA TYR A 61 -0.35 3.64 -25.18
C TYR A 61 -1.49 2.68 -24.83
N SER A 62 -1.36 1.43 -25.27
CA SER A 62 -2.19 0.32 -24.79
C SER A 62 -1.41 -0.58 -23.83
N TYR A 63 -2.02 -0.95 -22.70
CA TYR A 63 -1.48 -1.91 -21.74
C TYR A 63 -2.46 -3.07 -21.56
N ILE A 64 -1.97 -4.30 -21.72
CA ILE A 64 -2.74 -5.51 -21.43
C ILE A 64 -2.27 -6.03 -20.09
N ALA A 65 -3.19 -6.17 -19.15
CA ALA A 65 -2.92 -6.66 -17.81
C ALA A 65 -2.45 -8.11 -17.84
N ASP A 66 -1.42 -8.41 -17.05
CA ASP A 66 -1.00 -9.78 -16.79
C ASP A 66 -1.94 -10.40 -15.75
N LYS A 67 -2.95 -11.11 -16.27
CA LYS A 67 -3.98 -11.78 -15.48
C LYS A 67 -3.42 -12.87 -14.57
N ARG A 68 -2.28 -13.48 -14.93
CA ARG A 68 -1.59 -14.46 -14.08
C ARG A 68 -1.01 -13.77 -12.84
N LYS A 69 -0.38 -12.60 -13.00
CA LYS A 69 0.06 -11.79 -11.85
C LYS A 69 -1.09 -11.35 -10.96
N ASN A 70 -2.23 -10.95 -11.55
CA ASN A 70 -3.42 -10.60 -10.78
C ASN A 70 -3.94 -11.77 -9.93
N LEU A 71 -3.98 -12.98 -10.50
CA LEU A 71 -4.40 -14.16 -9.77
C LEU A 71 -3.41 -14.52 -8.64
N ILE A 72 -2.10 -14.41 -8.87
CA ILE A 72 -1.08 -14.61 -7.83
C ILE A 72 -1.27 -13.60 -6.69
N LEU A 73 -1.49 -12.32 -7.01
CA LEU A 73 -1.74 -11.28 -6.02
C LEU A 73 -2.98 -11.61 -5.17
N LEU A 74 -4.08 -12.00 -5.82
CA LEU A 74 -5.32 -12.38 -5.15
C LEU A 74 -5.14 -13.61 -4.26
N LYS A 75 -4.46 -14.66 -4.74
CA LYS A 75 -4.11 -15.83 -3.95
C LYS A 75 -3.36 -15.45 -2.67
N ASN A 76 -2.30 -14.63 -2.78
CA ASN A 76 -1.51 -14.20 -1.63
C ASN A 76 -2.35 -13.41 -0.61
N LYS A 77 -3.30 -12.58 -1.08
CA LYS A 77 -4.23 -11.88 -0.20
C LYS A 77 -5.18 -12.82 0.53
N LEU A 78 -5.69 -13.85 -0.14
CA LEU A 78 -6.52 -14.90 0.48
C LEU A 78 -5.74 -15.70 1.53
N GLU A 79 -4.48 -16.04 1.26
CA GLU A 79 -3.60 -16.73 2.21
C GLU A 79 -3.35 -15.88 3.46
N ALA A 80 -2.99 -14.61 3.29
CA ALA A 80 -2.78 -13.69 4.39
C ALA A 80 -4.06 -13.49 5.22
N TYR A 81 -5.22 -13.40 4.56
CA TYR A 81 -6.51 -13.28 5.23
C TYR A 81 -6.89 -14.56 5.99
N SER A 82 -6.65 -15.73 5.39
CA SER A 82 -6.83 -17.05 6.03
C SER A 82 -5.96 -17.19 7.28
N ALA A 83 -4.70 -16.75 7.23
CA ALA A 83 -3.80 -16.75 8.39
C ALA A 83 -4.33 -15.87 9.52
N LYS A 84 -4.69 -14.61 9.23
CA LYS A 84 -5.26 -13.68 10.23
C LYS A 84 -6.55 -14.22 10.86
N LEU A 85 -7.39 -14.91 10.09
CA LEU A 85 -8.60 -15.58 10.60
C LEU A 85 -8.29 -16.75 11.54
N ASN A 86 -7.17 -17.45 11.32
CA ASN A 86 -6.76 -18.57 12.18
C ASN A 86 -6.10 -18.08 13.47
N ASP A 87 -5.40 -16.95 13.39
CA ASP A 87 -4.78 -16.28 14.54
C ASP A 87 -5.80 -15.49 15.39
N GLY A 88 -7.07 -15.41 14.96
CA GLY A 88 -8.12 -14.68 15.66
C GLY A 88 -7.97 -13.14 15.59
N ILE A 89 -7.09 -12.64 14.73
CA ILE A 89 -6.84 -11.20 14.53
C ILE A 89 -8.08 -10.53 13.91
N ILE A 90 -8.81 -11.26 13.09
CA ILE A 90 -10.05 -10.81 12.46
C ILE A 90 -11.16 -11.81 12.78
N ASN A 91 -12.30 -11.27 13.23
CA ASN A 91 -13.51 -12.06 13.45
C ASN A 91 -14.33 -12.09 12.16
N ASN A 92 -14.91 -13.25 11.85
CA ASN A 92 -15.63 -13.56 10.60
C ASN A 92 -16.97 -12.84 10.42
N ARG A 93 -17.18 -11.69 11.08
CA ARG A 93 -18.29 -10.77 10.88
C ARG A 93 -17.83 -9.37 11.25
N THR A 94 -17.46 -8.58 10.25
CA THR A 94 -17.45 -7.12 10.41
C THR A 94 -18.11 -6.48 9.20
N MET A 95 -19.44 -6.65 9.11
CA MET A 95 -20.27 -5.49 8.79
C MET A 95 -20.39 -4.69 10.08
N GLU A 96 -19.44 -3.79 10.33
CA GLU A 96 -19.71 -2.67 11.25
C GLU A 96 -20.19 -1.51 10.38
N ASN A 97 -21.50 -1.27 10.44
CA ASN A 97 -22.06 0.02 10.16
C ASN A 97 -21.25 1.09 10.90
N LYS A 98 -20.98 2.21 10.21
CA LYS A 98 -20.65 3.48 10.84
C LYS A 98 -21.65 3.75 11.97
N GLU A 99 -21.18 3.74 13.21
CA GLU A 99 -21.42 4.69 14.31
C GLU A 99 -20.97 4.04 15.63
N GLY A 100 -20.49 4.88 16.55
CA GLY A 100 -19.53 4.50 17.59
C GLY A 100 -19.86 3.28 18.45
N VAL A 101 -18.87 2.39 18.60
CA VAL A 101 -18.80 1.44 19.71
C VAL A 101 -17.41 1.51 20.31
N ASN A 102 -17.35 2.02 21.55
CA ASN A 102 -16.16 1.98 22.40
C ASN A 102 -15.97 0.54 22.88
N LEU A 103 -14.98 -0.17 22.36
CA LEU A 103 -14.55 -1.46 22.93
C LEU A 103 -13.33 -1.20 23.82
N VAL A 104 -13.59 -1.15 25.13
CA VAL A 104 -12.56 -1.27 26.17
C VAL A 104 -11.91 -2.65 26.01
N VAL A 105 -10.70 -2.66 25.45
CA VAL A 105 -9.82 -3.83 25.44
C VAL A 105 -8.80 -3.65 26.56
N ASN A 106 -9.05 -4.29 27.69
CA ASN A 106 -8.02 -4.48 28.70
C ASN A 106 -7.05 -5.55 28.18
N ASN A 107 -6.00 -5.11 27.49
CA ASN A 107 -4.83 -5.95 27.27
C ASN A 107 -3.58 -5.15 27.63
N THR A 108 -3.05 -5.45 28.81
CA THR A 108 -1.77 -4.94 29.31
C THR A 108 -0.66 -5.49 28.41
N ASN A 109 -0.34 -4.78 27.35
CA ASN A 109 0.94 -4.83 26.69
C ASN A 109 1.21 -3.43 26.15
N ASN A 110 2.21 -2.78 26.74
CA ASN A 110 2.72 -1.49 26.30
C ASN A 110 3.15 -1.58 24.83
N ASN A 111 2.24 -1.22 23.93
CA ASN A 111 2.57 -0.78 22.60
C ASN A 111 1.82 0.52 22.39
N ILE A 112 2.59 1.60 22.30
CA ILE A 112 2.11 2.96 22.08
C ILE A 112 1.38 2.96 20.74
N ASN A 113 0.07 2.82 20.81
CA ASN A 113 -0.81 2.81 19.66
C ASN A 113 -1.27 4.25 19.44
N ASN A 114 -0.53 5.01 18.63
CA ASN A 114 -0.97 6.31 18.16
C ASN A 114 -2.09 6.11 17.13
N ASN A 115 -3.29 5.85 17.63
CA ASN A 115 -4.51 6.06 16.86
C ASN A 115 -4.72 7.57 16.73
N THR A 116 -4.49 8.12 15.54
CA THR A 116 -4.93 9.47 15.20
C THR A 116 -5.63 9.42 13.86
N ASN A 117 -6.93 9.20 13.94
CA ASN A 117 -7.87 9.60 12.91
C ASN A 117 -8.09 11.11 13.09
N ASN A 118 -7.50 11.96 12.24
CA ASN A 118 -7.95 13.34 11.90
C ASN A 118 -6.95 14.01 10.93
N ASN A 119 -7.47 14.44 9.77
CA ASN A 119 -6.84 15.25 8.70
C ASN A 119 -5.65 14.63 7.95
N THR A 120 -5.82 14.39 6.65
CA THR A 120 -4.77 14.02 5.70
C THR A 120 -3.57 14.99 5.73
N ASN A 121 -3.77 16.26 6.12
CA ASN A 121 -2.68 17.23 6.34
C ASN A 121 -1.86 16.95 7.60
N ASN A 122 -2.49 16.56 8.72
CA ASN A 122 -1.76 16.25 9.97
C ASN A 122 -0.88 15.01 9.82
N ASN A 123 -1.30 14.05 8.98
CA ASN A 123 -0.52 12.84 8.72
C ASN A 123 0.78 13.13 7.95
N LEU A 124 0.75 14.10 7.04
CA LEU A 124 1.93 14.43 6.24
C LEU A 124 2.97 15.21 7.04
N GLU A 125 2.54 16.15 7.88
CA GLU A 125 3.41 16.88 8.81
C GLU A 125 4.12 15.92 9.79
N ILE A 126 3.39 14.93 10.32
CA ILE A 126 3.96 13.87 11.18
C ILE A 126 4.99 13.02 10.42
N LEU A 127 4.75 12.72 9.13
CA LEU A 127 5.69 11.98 8.29
C LEU A 127 6.99 12.78 8.04
N PHE A 128 6.89 14.08 7.76
CA PHE A 128 8.05 14.94 7.61
C PHE A 128 8.85 15.06 8.90
N LYS A 129 8.19 15.23 10.05
CA LYS A 129 8.85 15.28 11.35
C LYS A 129 9.60 13.98 11.65
N LYS A 130 8.96 12.83 11.44
CA LYS A 130 9.58 11.52 11.67
C LYS A 130 10.78 11.28 10.75
N ALA A 131 10.69 11.68 9.48
CA ALA A 131 11.80 11.56 8.54
C ALA A 131 13.00 12.45 8.93
N LYS A 132 12.75 13.67 9.44
CA LYS A 132 13.81 14.54 9.98
C LYS A 132 14.50 13.90 11.18
N GLU A 133 13.71 13.39 12.14
CA GLU A 133 14.22 12.69 13.32
C GLU A 133 15.02 11.43 12.96
N GLU A 134 14.58 10.65 11.97
CA GLU A 134 15.28 9.43 11.54
C GLU A 134 16.62 9.73 10.86
N VAL A 135 16.71 10.85 10.13
CA VAL A 135 17.94 11.31 9.49
C VAL A 135 18.91 11.91 10.52
N GLU A 136 18.40 12.71 11.47
CA GLU A 136 19.21 13.32 12.54
C GLU A 136 19.81 12.28 13.49
N ASN A 137 19.09 11.19 13.75
CA ASN A 137 19.55 10.10 14.63
C ASN A 137 20.33 9.00 13.87
N ASN A 138 20.66 9.21 12.59
CA ASN A 138 21.35 8.20 11.80
C ASN A 138 22.86 8.26 11.99
N GLU A 139 23.41 7.36 12.80
CA GLU A 139 24.86 7.23 13.05
C GLU A 139 25.69 6.84 11.80
N SER A 140 25.05 6.42 10.72
CA SER A 140 25.73 6.04 9.46
C SER A 140 25.94 7.21 8.49
N LEU A 141 25.43 8.41 8.80
CA LEU A 141 25.57 9.61 7.98
C LEU A 141 26.52 10.61 8.66
N SER A 142 27.36 11.28 7.88
CA SER A 142 28.12 12.43 8.36
C SER A 142 27.22 13.64 8.60
N GLU A 143 27.66 14.60 9.41
CA GLU A 143 26.92 15.85 9.65
C GLU A 143 26.61 16.61 8.34
N GLU A 144 27.52 16.55 7.37
CA GLU A 144 27.33 17.16 6.03
C GLU A 144 26.20 16.47 5.26
N GLU A 145 26.17 15.13 5.27
CA GLU A 145 25.11 14.35 4.63
C GLU A 145 23.77 14.55 5.34
N ILE A 146 23.74 14.57 6.68
CA ILE A 146 22.53 14.84 7.46
C ILE A 146 21.93 16.19 7.03
N ASN A 147 22.74 17.25 6.98
CA ASN A 147 22.28 18.58 6.56
C ASN A 147 21.75 18.59 5.11
N GLU A 148 22.44 17.90 4.20
CA GLU A 148 22.02 17.79 2.80
C GLU A 148 20.66 17.08 2.67
N VAL A 149 20.47 15.97 3.40
CA VAL A 149 19.19 15.24 3.41
C VAL A 149 18.08 16.08 4.04
N LEU A 150 18.34 16.79 5.14
CA LEU A 150 17.36 17.68 5.78
C LEU A 150 16.93 18.83 4.85
N GLU A 151 17.85 19.40 4.07
CA GLU A 151 17.51 20.40 3.04
C GLU A 151 16.60 19.81 1.96
N LYS A 152 16.86 18.58 1.51
CA LYS A 152 15.97 17.88 0.56
C LYS A 152 14.60 17.58 1.14
N ILE A 153 14.53 17.22 2.42
CA ILE A 153 13.24 17.02 3.10
C ILE A 153 12.44 18.32 3.15
N LYS A 154 13.07 19.47 3.46
CA LYS A 154 12.43 20.79 3.43
C LYS A 154 11.93 21.18 2.03
N GLU A 155 12.69 20.84 0.99
CA GLU A 155 12.29 21.07 -0.41
C GLU A 155 11.00 20.28 -0.74
N ILE A 156 10.94 19.01 -0.35
CA ILE A 156 9.75 18.16 -0.54
C ILE A 156 8.55 18.67 0.27
N GLU A 157 8.78 19.14 1.50
CA GLU A 157 7.76 19.74 2.38
C GLU A 157 7.12 20.97 1.72
N LYS A 158 7.93 21.90 1.20
CA LYS A 158 7.43 23.07 0.45
C LYS A 158 6.63 22.69 -0.79
N ILE A 159 7.04 21.66 -1.53
CA ILE A 159 6.28 21.16 -2.70
C ILE A 159 4.94 20.59 -2.24
N SER A 160 4.92 19.93 -1.09
CA SER A 160 3.71 19.32 -0.54
C SER A 160 2.64 20.34 -0.16
N GLU A 161 3.05 21.48 0.41
CA GLU A 161 2.19 22.59 0.83
C GLU A 161 1.61 23.40 -0.34
N SER A 162 2.15 23.24 -1.55
CA SER A 162 1.61 23.93 -2.73
C SER A 162 0.25 23.37 -3.16
N ASP A 163 -0.67 24.23 -3.61
CA ASP A 163 -1.99 23.83 -4.15
C ASP A 163 -1.92 23.27 -5.59
N GLU A 164 -0.74 22.89 -6.05
CA GLU A 164 -0.54 22.40 -7.41
C GLU A 164 -1.04 20.96 -7.60
N ALA A 165 -1.49 20.66 -8.82
CA ALA A 165 -1.88 19.31 -9.19
C ALA A 165 -0.69 18.32 -9.10
N LYS A 166 -0.98 17.05 -8.80
CA LYS A 166 0.01 15.99 -8.52
C LYS A 166 1.06 15.81 -9.62
N ASN A 167 0.66 15.95 -10.88
CA ASN A 167 1.54 15.93 -12.04
C ASN A 167 2.56 17.08 -12.05
N LYS A 168 2.19 18.27 -11.58
CA LYS A 168 3.13 19.40 -11.41
C LYS A 168 4.05 19.19 -10.20
N LYS A 169 3.52 18.67 -9.08
CA LYS A 169 4.33 18.28 -7.92
C LYS A 169 5.37 17.22 -8.28
N TRP A 170 4.99 16.20 -9.06
CA TRP A 170 5.92 15.19 -9.57
C TRP A 170 7.05 15.80 -10.39
N PHE A 171 6.74 16.74 -11.29
CA PHE A 171 7.75 17.40 -12.10
C PHE A 171 8.77 18.17 -11.23
N LYS A 172 8.31 18.82 -10.16
CA LYS A 172 9.17 19.49 -9.17
C LYS A 172 9.99 18.53 -8.29
N LEU A 173 9.51 17.31 -8.07
CA LEU A 173 10.20 16.28 -7.29
C LEU A 173 11.24 15.48 -8.10
N ARG A 174 11.23 15.56 -9.43
CA ARG A 174 12.19 14.85 -10.31
C ARG A 174 13.66 15.13 -9.97
N PRO A 175 14.11 16.38 -9.76
CA PRO A 175 15.49 16.66 -9.37
C PRO A 175 15.88 15.99 -8.04
N THR A 176 14.94 15.90 -7.09
CA THR A 176 15.15 15.19 -5.82
C THR A 176 15.24 13.68 -6.04
N MET A 177 14.50 13.13 -7.00
CA MET A 177 14.57 11.72 -7.38
C MET A 177 15.90 11.36 -8.08
N GLU A 178 16.41 12.24 -8.95
CA GLU A 178 17.72 12.10 -9.57
C GLU A 178 18.85 12.17 -8.54
N TRP A 179 18.76 13.14 -7.62
CA TRP A 179 19.66 13.24 -6.46
C TRP A 179 19.63 11.97 -5.60
N LEU A 180 18.45 11.38 -5.39
CA LEU A 180 18.31 10.16 -4.59
C LEU A 180 19.07 8.97 -5.20
N GLY A 181 19.17 8.92 -6.53
CA GLY A 181 19.96 7.91 -7.25
C GLY A 181 21.46 7.98 -6.99
N THR A 182 21.95 9.07 -6.39
CA THR A 182 23.36 9.25 -5.99
C THR A 182 23.62 8.89 -4.53
N LYS A 183 22.58 8.54 -3.75
CA LYS A 183 22.67 8.28 -2.31
C LYS A 183 22.46 6.80 -1.97
N GLY A 184 22.89 6.42 -0.77
CA GLY A 184 22.75 5.06 -0.24
C GLY A 184 21.32 4.69 0.14
N VAL A 185 21.10 3.39 0.37
CA VAL A 185 19.77 2.79 0.65
C VAL A 185 19.07 3.45 1.84
N SER A 186 19.80 3.82 2.90
CA SER A 186 19.22 4.44 4.11
C SER A 186 18.59 5.82 3.84
N VAL A 187 19.22 6.62 2.97
CA VAL A 187 18.68 7.92 2.54
C VAL A 187 17.53 7.71 1.55
N ALA A 188 17.67 6.72 0.66
CA ALA A 188 16.64 6.34 -0.30
C ALA A 188 15.32 5.97 0.38
N THR A 189 15.36 5.16 1.44
CA THR A 189 14.15 4.72 2.15
C THR A 189 13.41 5.88 2.82
N ALA A 190 14.13 6.82 3.45
CA ALA A 190 13.53 7.97 4.12
C ALA A 190 12.88 8.94 3.12
N VAL A 191 13.60 9.31 2.06
CA VAL A 191 13.17 10.37 1.12
C VAL A 191 12.13 9.84 0.12
N LEU A 192 12.24 8.60 -0.34
CA LEU A 192 11.26 8.01 -1.27
C LEU A 192 9.87 7.85 -0.63
N GLY A 193 9.84 7.55 0.67
CA GLY A 193 8.61 7.49 1.45
C GLY A 193 7.86 8.83 1.43
N LEU A 194 8.59 9.95 1.59
CA LEU A 194 8.03 11.29 1.53
C LEU A 194 7.53 11.66 0.13
N ILE A 195 8.31 11.39 -0.92
CA ILE A 195 7.89 11.63 -2.31
C ILE A 195 6.58 10.90 -2.61
N THR A 196 6.47 9.65 -2.18
CA THR A 196 5.26 8.85 -2.37
C THR A 196 4.08 9.40 -1.57
N ALA A 197 4.33 9.92 -0.36
CA ALA A 197 3.29 10.53 0.47
C ALA A 197 2.73 11.84 -0.13
N VAL A 198 3.58 12.66 -0.75
CA VAL A 198 3.18 13.92 -1.41
C VAL A 198 2.33 13.70 -2.67
N LEU A 199 2.48 12.56 -3.34
CA LEU A 199 1.78 12.24 -4.59
C LEU A 199 0.52 11.39 -4.41
N LYS A 200 0.26 10.91 -3.19
CA LYS A 200 -0.97 10.19 -2.83
C LYS A 200 -2.20 11.08 -2.89
#